data_AF-A0A4U1JQQ0-F1
#
_entry.id   AF-A0A4U1JQQ0-F1
#
_cell.length_a   1.000
_cell.length_b   1.000
_cell.length_c   1.000
_cell.angle_alpha   90.00
_cell.angle_beta   90.00
_cell.angle_gamma   90.00
#
_symmetry.space_group_name_H-M   'P 1'
#
loop_
_entity.id
_entity.type
_entity.pdbx_description
1 polymer ?
#
loop_
_entity_poly.entity_id
_entity_poly.type
_entity_poly.pdbx_seq_one_letter_code
_entity_poly.pdbx_strand_id
1 'polypeptide(L)'
;MQIYIQRLPRMVILGGLAAWMSIAALNNITDTATNLFHLDVMTSMELLKQDALLGNGLEWRALGQGSGAIFLSGVVLWQMLTAAALWWAAQDAARGVIGRCDAARLSLSGNLALSMFLAMWLSFLCGGLWFGYWMKQGAIQGVHLSLVILSLAALHIINLPAGEPLRLFRKSAAVPAA
;
A
#
# COMPACT_ATOMS: atom_id res chain seq x y z
N MET A 1 24.87 19.13 10.20
CA MET A 1 23.72 18.34 9.72
C MET A 1 23.29 17.42 10.85
N GLN A 2 22.05 17.50 11.33
CA GLN A 2 21.55 16.62 12.40
C GLN A 2 20.91 15.38 11.78
N ILE A 3 21.21 14.20 12.32
CA ILE A 3 20.69 12.91 11.82
C ILE A 3 19.72 12.35 12.86
N TYR A 4 18.50 12.05 12.41
CA TYR A 4 17.43 11.49 13.24
C TYR A 4 17.25 10.01 12.90
N ILE A 5 18.11 9.16 13.45
CA ILE A 5 18.11 7.71 13.13
C ILE A 5 16.76 7.03 13.45
N GLN A 6 16.04 7.54 14.44
CA GLN A 6 14.70 7.07 14.80
C GLN A 6 13.64 7.29 13.69
N ARG A 7 13.96 8.12 12.68
CA ARG A 7 13.11 8.34 11.50
C ARG A 7 13.44 7.39 10.35
N LEU A 8 14.54 6.64 10.42
CA LEU A 8 14.95 5.68 9.39
C LEU A 8 13.87 4.62 9.07
N PRO A 9 13.16 4.02 10.05
CA PRO A 9 12.14 3.01 9.75
C PRO A 9 11.03 3.56 8.84
N ARG A 10 10.63 4.83 9.03
CA ARG A 10 9.61 5.49 8.21
C ARG A 10 10.06 5.58 6.75
N MET A 11 11.32 5.95 6.53
CA MET A 11 11.92 6.01 5.19
C MET A 11 11.98 4.63 4.54
N VAL A 12 12.42 3.60 5.27
CA VAL A 12 12.52 2.23 4.75
C VAL A 12 11.14 1.68 4.38
N ILE A 13 10.13 1.86 5.25
CA ILE A 13 8.76 1.39 4.99
C ILE A 13 8.17 2.10 3.78
N LEU A 14 8.19 3.43 3.74
CA LEU A 14 7.60 4.20 2.65
C LEU A 14 8.32 3.93 1.33
N GLY A 15 9.67 3.90 1.33
CA GLY A 15 10.45 3.60 0.14
C GLY A 15 10.26 2.16 -0.35
N GLY A 16 10.21 1.19 0.56
CA GLY A 16 9.93 -0.21 0.24
C GLY A 16 8.55 -0.41 -0.38
N LEU A 17 7.52 0.20 0.21
CA LEU A 17 6.16 0.17 -0.34
C LEU A 17 6.06 0.92 -1.68
N ALA A 18 6.78 2.03 -1.85
CA ALA A 18 6.83 2.77 -3.12
C ALA A 18 7.42 1.91 -4.24
N ALA A 19 8.55 1.25 -3.98
CA ALA A 19 9.18 0.34 -4.91
C ALA A 19 8.27 -0.86 -5.23
N TRP A 20 7.69 -1.48 -4.20
CA TRP A 20 6.76 -2.59 -4.36
C TRP A 20 5.55 -2.21 -5.22
N MET A 21 4.93 -1.05 -4.96
CA MET A 21 3.78 -0.59 -5.75
C MET A 21 4.16 -0.28 -7.19
N SER A 22 5.35 0.28 -7.41
CA SER A 22 5.88 0.53 -8.76
C SER A 22 6.04 -0.79 -9.52
N ILE A 23 6.58 -1.83 -8.88
CA ILE A 23 6.72 -3.17 -9.47
C ILE A 23 5.33 -3.77 -9.75
N ALA A 24 4.37 -3.64 -8.84
CA ALA A 24 3.02 -4.15 -9.04
C ALA A 24 2.33 -3.48 -10.25
N ALA A 25 2.47 -2.16 -10.40
CA ALA A 25 1.96 -1.43 -11.56
C ALA A 25 2.66 -1.86 -12.86
N LEU A 26 3.99 -1.97 -12.84
CA LEU A 26 4.77 -2.44 -13.98
C LEU A 26 4.35 -3.84 -14.41
N ASN A 27 4.20 -4.77 -13.47
CA ASN A 27 3.74 -6.12 -13.77
C ASN A 27 2.38 -6.12 -14.47
N ASN A 28 1.43 -5.30 -14.02
CA ASN A 28 0.12 -5.18 -14.67
C ASN A 28 0.16 -4.54 -16.06
N ILE A 29 1.15 -3.69 -16.32
CA ILE A 29 1.37 -3.06 -17.63
C ILE A 29 2.08 -4.01 -18.59
N THR A 30 3.07 -4.78 -18.12
CA THR A 30 3.89 -5.65 -18.97
C THR A 30 3.31 -7.04 -19.14
N ASP A 31 2.56 -7.53 -18.16
CA ASP A 31 1.85 -8.81 -18.17
C ASP A 31 0.37 -8.61 -17.81
N THR A 32 -0.31 -7.83 -18.64
CA THR A 32 -1.74 -7.52 -18.47
C THR A 32 -2.62 -8.78 -18.52
N ALA A 33 -2.23 -9.79 -19.30
CA ALA A 33 -3.03 -10.99 -19.54
C ALA A 33 -3.33 -11.77 -18.24
N THR A 34 -2.34 -11.91 -17.35
CA THR A 34 -2.48 -12.66 -16.10
C THR A 34 -3.59 -12.09 -15.21
N ASN A 35 -3.51 -10.80 -14.87
CA ASN A 35 -4.51 -10.20 -13.98
C ASN A 35 -5.82 -9.87 -14.70
N LEU A 36 -5.81 -9.68 -16.02
CA LEU A 36 -7.04 -9.59 -16.80
C LEU A 36 -7.84 -10.89 -16.71
N PHE A 37 -7.19 -12.04 -16.90
CA PHE A 37 -7.84 -13.35 -16.77
C PHE A 37 -8.47 -13.53 -15.38
N HIS A 38 -7.72 -13.25 -14.31
CA HIS A 38 -8.26 -13.38 -12.94
C HIS A 38 -9.45 -12.45 -12.68
N LEU A 39 -9.39 -11.21 -13.19
CA LEU A 39 -10.47 -10.25 -13.06
C LEU A 39 -11.70 -10.67 -13.86
N ASP A 40 -11.54 -11.14 -15.10
CA ASP A 40 -12.68 -11.59 -15.92
C ASP A 40 -13.34 -12.85 -15.32
N VAL A 41 -12.56 -13.81 -14.84
CA VAL A 41 -13.07 -15.00 -14.13
C VAL A 41 -13.85 -14.59 -12.87
N MET A 42 -13.36 -13.58 -12.14
CA MET A 42 -14.01 -13.05 -10.94
C MET A 42 -15.30 -12.29 -11.28
N THR A 43 -15.24 -11.32 -12.19
CA THR A 43 -16.38 -10.45 -12.49
C THR A 43 -17.50 -11.18 -13.23
N SER A 44 -17.17 -12.19 -14.04
CA SER A 44 -18.14 -13.04 -14.72
C SER A 44 -18.76 -14.12 -13.81
N MET A 45 -18.25 -14.28 -12.59
CA MET A 45 -18.61 -15.33 -11.63
C MET A 45 -18.37 -16.75 -12.16
N GLU A 46 -17.40 -16.94 -13.06
CA GLU A 46 -17.21 -18.22 -13.76
C GLU A 46 -16.98 -19.40 -12.81
N LEU A 47 -16.09 -19.24 -11.81
CA LEU A 47 -15.80 -20.30 -10.85
C LEU A 47 -16.98 -20.64 -9.92
N LEU A 48 -17.95 -19.73 -9.75
CA LEU A 48 -19.17 -20.01 -8.99
C LEU A 48 -20.19 -20.76 -9.84
N LYS A 49 -20.35 -20.37 -11.11
CA LYS A 49 -21.22 -21.07 -12.07
C LYS A 49 -20.80 -22.52 -12.29
N GLN A 50 -19.51 -22.81 -12.17
CA GLN A 50 -18.95 -24.16 -12.29
C GLN A 50 -19.13 -24.99 -11.00
N ASP A 51 -19.43 -24.38 -9.86
CA ASP A 51 -19.70 -25.07 -8.61
C ASP A 51 -21.19 -25.39 -8.51
N ALA A 52 -21.53 -26.68 -8.38
CA ALA A 52 -22.93 -27.11 -8.30
C ALA A 52 -23.56 -26.95 -6.91
N LEU A 53 -22.77 -26.61 -5.89
CA LEU A 53 -23.18 -26.66 -4.48
C LEU A 53 -23.07 -25.31 -3.79
N LEU A 54 -22.00 -24.54 -4.03
CA LEU A 54 -21.66 -23.36 -3.23
C LEU A 54 -21.56 -22.09 -4.08
N GLY A 55 -22.20 -21.03 -3.59
CA GLY A 55 -22.02 -19.67 -4.11
C GLY A 55 -22.94 -19.27 -5.27
N ASN A 56 -23.76 -20.18 -5.81
CA ASN A 56 -24.67 -19.89 -6.93
C ASN A 56 -25.66 -18.74 -6.66
N GLY A 57 -26.02 -18.52 -5.39
CA GLY A 57 -26.85 -17.37 -4.98
C GLY A 57 -26.22 -16.00 -5.23
N LEU A 58 -24.94 -15.94 -5.60
CA LEU A 58 -24.23 -14.71 -5.95
C LEU A 58 -24.17 -14.45 -7.46
N GLU A 59 -24.53 -15.43 -8.31
CA GLU A 59 -24.33 -15.36 -9.77
C GLU A 59 -25.01 -14.15 -10.44
N TRP A 60 -26.11 -13.66 -9.86
CA TRP A 60 -26.83 -12.48 -10.36
C TRP A 60 -25.98 -11.19 -10.35
N ARG A 61 -24.88 -11.18 -9.59
CA ARG A 61 -23.92 -10.05 -9.52
C ARG A 61 -22.88 -10.10 -10.64
N ALA A 62 -22.90 -11.13 -11.49
CA ALA A 62 -21.98 -11.24 -12.62
C ALA A 62 -22.09 -10.04 -13.55
N LEU A 63 -20.94 -9.60 -14.04
CA LEU A 63 -20.82 -8.52 -15.02
C LEU A 63 -20.58 -9.09 -16.42
N GLY A 64 -20.83 -8.23 -17.41
CA GLY A 64 -20.60 -8.57 -18.82
C GLY A 64 -19.12 -8.68 -19.19
N GLN A 65 -18.89 -9.13 -20.42
CA GLN A 65 -17.55 -9.24 -21.01
C GLN A 65 -16.83 -7.88 -21.03
N GLY A 66 -15.51 -7.90 -20.85
CA GLY A 66 -14.67 -6.70 -20.85
C GLY A 66 -14.69 -5.91 -19.54
N SER A 67 -15.49 -6.32 -18.54
CA SER A 67 -15.46 -5.70 -17.21
C SER A 67 -14.08 -5.82 -16.55
N GLY A 68 -13.37 -6.95 -16.72
CA GLY A 68 -12.03 -7.12 -16.18
C GLY A 68 -11.03 -6.09 -16.69
N ALA A 69 -11.10 -5.71 -17.97
CA ALA A 69 -10.23 -4.69 -18.55
C ALA A 69 -10.48 -3.29 -17.94
N ILE A 70 -11.74 -2.96 -17.65
CA ILE A 70 -12.12 -1.71 -16.98
C ILE A 70 -11.55 -1.69 -15.55
N PHE A 71 -11.76 -2.77 -14.79
CA PHE A 71 -11.21 -2.88 -13.44
C PHE A 71 -9.69 -2.84 -13.43
N LEU A 72 -9.04 -3.56 -14.34
CA LEU A 72 -7.57 -3.60 -14.42
C LEU A 72 -7.00 -2.22 -14.74
N SER A 73 -7.61 -1.49 -15.67
CA SER A 73 -7.21 -0.12 -16.00
C SER A 73 -7.33 0.81 -14.78
N GLY A 74 -8.43 0.69 -14.03
CA GLY A 74 -8.64 1.43 -12.78
C GLY A 74 -7.62 1.07 -11.70
N VAL A 75 -7.31 -0.22 -11.54
CA VAL A 75 -6.29 -0.73 -10.61
C VAL A 75 -4.93 -0.16 -10.98
N VAL A 76 -4.49 -0.27 -12.25
CA VAL A 76 -3.19 0.25 -12.69
C VAL A 76 -3.09 1.75 -12.46
N LEU A 77 -4.13 2.52 -12.82
CA LEU A 77 -4.16 3.96 -12.56
C LEU A 77 -4.00 4.26 -11.06
N TRP A 78 -4.74 3.56 -10.20
CA TRP A 78 -4.65 3.75 -8.75
C TRP A 78 -3.29 3.33 -8.19
N GLN A 79 -2.70 2.25 -8.70
CA GLN A 79 -1.35 1.80 -8.34
C GLN A 79 -0.31 2.87 -8.69
N MET A 80 -0.39 3.46 -9.88
CA MET A 80 0.53 4.52 -10.31
C MET A 80 0.40 5.78 -9.45
N LEU A 81 -0.81 6.22 -9.16
CA LEU A 81 -1.07 7.36 -8.27
C LEU A 81 -0.56 7.09 -6.84
N THR A 82 -0.80 5.89 -6.33
CA THR A 82 -0.35 5.46 -5.01
C THR A 82 1.18 5.35 -4.96
N ALA A 83 1.83 4.81 -5.99
CA ALA A 83 3.29 4.75 -6.09
C ALA A 83 3.90 6.16 -6.07
N ALA A 84 3.34 7.10 -6.84
CA ALA A 84 3.79 8.49 -6.84
C ALA A 84 3.66 9.15 -5.45
N ALA A 85 2.52 8.94 -4.77
CA ALA A 85 2.31 9.43 -3.41
C ALA A 85 3.29 8.81 -2.40
N LEU A 86 3.55 7.50 -2.50
CA LEU A 86 4.51 6.80 -1.65
C LEU A 86 5.94 7.27 -1.88
N TRP A 87 6.35 7.52 -3.14
CA TRP A 87 7.64 8.10 -3.44
C TRP A 87 7.79 9.53 -2.91
N TRP A 88 6.74 10.33 -2.98
CA TRP A 88 6.72 11.65 -2.37
C TRP A 88 6.91 11.56 -0.84
N ALA A 89 6.14 10.70 -0.17
CA ALA A 89 6.28 10.48 1.27
C ALA A 89 7.66 9.92 1.64
N ALA A 90 8.22 9.02 0.83
CA ALA A 90 9.55 8.46 1.04
C ALA A 90 10.65 9.55 0.93
N GLN A 91 10.52 10.48 0.00
CA GLN A 91 11.42 11.64 -0.10
C GLN A 91 11.32 12.55 1.13
N ASP A 92 10.11 12.84 1.61
CA ASP A 92 9.91 13.64 2.82
C ASP A 92 10.45 12.91 4.06
N ALA A 93 10.33 11.57 4.12
CA ALA A 93 10.93 10.76 5.16
C ALA A 93 12.48 10.79 5.12
N ALA A 94 13.07 10.67 3.93
CA ALA A 94 14.52 10.78 3.74
C ALA A 94 15.04 12.17 4.14
N ARG A 95 14.34 13.24 3.73
CA ARG A 95 14.62 14.61 4.20
C ARG A 95 14.48 14.72 5.72
N GLY A 96 13.50 14.04 6.30
CA GLY A 96 13.27 13.97 7.74
C GLY A 96 14.43 13.34 8.52
N VAL A 97 15.10 12.34 7.96
CA VAL A 97 16.30 11.71 8.56
C VAL A 97 17.46 12.70 8.68
N ILE A 98 17.64 13.59 7.70
CA ILE A 98 18.72 14.60 7.69
C ILE A 98 18.28 15.97 8.25
N GLY A 99 17.13 16.03 8.91
CA GLY A 99 16.63 17.25 9.55
C GLY A 99 16.11 18.33 8.59
N ARG A 100 15.75 17.97 7.36
CA ARG A 100 15.23 18.88 6.31
C ARG A 100 13.72 18.77 6.09
N CYS A 101 13.02 17.94 6.87
CA CYS A 101 11.57 17.86 6.89
C CYS A 101 11.09 17.76 8.34
N ASP A 102 10.08 18.55 8.68
CA ASP A 102 9.41 18.45 9.97
C ASP A 102 8.49 17.22 10.04
N ALA A 103 8.02 16.92 11.25
CA ALA A 103 7.15 15.78 11.50
C ALA A 103 5.75 15.97 10.89
N ALA A 104 5.21 17.20 10.87
CA ALA A 104 3.87 17.47 10.39
C ALA A 104 3.74 17.18 8.88
N ARG A 105 4.72 17.62 8.09
CA ARG A 105 4.78 17.36 6.64
C ARG A 105 4.99 15.88 6.34
N LEU A 106 5.82 15.19 7.12
CA LEU A 106 6.00 13.74 6.98
C LEU A 106 4.70 12.99 7.30
N SER A 107 4.01 13.36 8.38
CA SER A 107 2.72 12.77 8.74
C SER A 107 1.67 13.02 7.67
N LEU A 108 1.60 14.23 7.11
CA LEU A 108 0.66 14.55 6.02
C LEU A 108 0.90 13.68 4.79
N SER A 109 2.12 13.69 4.24
CA SER A 109 2.48 12.94 3.04
C SER A 109 2.36 11.43 3.25
N GLY A 110 2.84 10.93 4.39
CA GLY A 110 2.74 9.51 4.77
C GLY A 110 1.31 9.04 4.95
N ASN A 111 0.46 9.81 5.63
CA ASN A 111 -0.95 9.45 5.84
C ASN A 111 -1.73 9.44 4.54
N LEU A 112 -1.50 10.41 3.65
CA LEU A 112 -2.16 10.42 2.34
C LEU A 112 -1.76 9.18 1.53
N ALA A 113 -0.46 8.93 1.38
CA ALA A 113 0.04 7.81 0.58
C ALA A 113 -0.41 6.46 1.13
N LEU A 114 -0.32 6.25 2.45
CA LEU A 114 -0.76 5.01 3.07
C LEU A 114 -2.28 4.85 3.11
N SER A 115 -3.05 5.95 3.13
CA SER A 115 -4.51 5.88 2.99
C SER A 115 -4.92 5.46 1.58
N MET A 116 -4.23 5.96 0.54
CA MET A 116 -4.46 5.52 -0.84
C MET A 116 -4.10 4.03 -1.02
N PHE A 117 -2.96 3.62 -0.44
CA PHE A 117 -2.52 2.23 -0.43
C PHE A 117 -3.54 1.32 0.28
N LEU A 118 -3.96 1.68 1.50
CA LEU A 118 -4.98 0.96 2.27
C LEU A 118 -6.32 0.87 1.53
N ALA A 119 -6.78 1.99 0.96
CA ALA A 119 -8.04 2.06 0.24
C ALA A 119 -8.10 1.05 -0.90
N MET A 120 -7.00 0.87 -1.65
CA MET A 120 -6.94 -0.10 -2.74
C MET A 120 -7.20 -1.53 -2.26
N TRP A 121 -6.55 -1.94 -1.17
CA TRP A 121 -6.70 -3.30 -0.64
C TRP A 121 -8.07 -3.52 0.00
N LEU A 122 -8.63 -2.50 0.66
CA LEU A 122 -10.01 -2.55 1.12
C LEU A 122 -10.99 -2.67 -0.05
N SER A 123 -10.76 -1.97 -1.16
CA SER A 123 -11.57 -2.13 -2.38
C SER A 123 -11.48 -3.54 -2.95
N PHE A 124 -10.30 -4.16 -2.96
CA PHE A 124 -10.15 -5.57 -3.35
C PHE A 124 -10.87 -6.53 -2.40
N LEU A 125 -10.85 -6.30 -1.10
CA LEU A 125 -11.59 -7.13 -0.13
C LEU A 125 -13.11 -6.97 -0.28
N CYS A 126 -13.60 -5.73 -0.46
CA CYS A 126 -15.01 -5.46 -0.71
C CYS A 126 -15.48 -6.05 -2.04
N GLY A 127 -14.71 -5.86 -3.11
CA GLY A 127 -14.98 -6.46 -4.42
C GLY A 127 -14.93 -7.98 -4.34
N GLY A 128 -13.95 -8.53 -3.64
CA GLY A 128 -13.83 -9.95 -3.40
C GLY A 128 -15.01 -10.57 -2.64
N LEU A 129 -15.53 -9.85 -1.64
CA LEU A 129 -16.75 -10.24 -0.94
C LEU A 129 -17.98 -10.17 -1.86
N TRP A 130 -18.08 -9.11 -2.68
CA TRP A 130 -19.16 -8.94 -3.65
C TRP A 130 -19.19 -10.07 -4.69
N PHE A 131 -18.03 -10.38 -5.28
CA PHE A 131 -17.86 -11.41 -6.31
C PHE A 131 -17.64 -12.83 -5.77
N GLY A 132 -17.70 -13.03 -4.45
CA GLY A 132 -17.54 -14.35 -3.85
C GLY A 132 -16.16 -15.00 -4.06
N TYR A 133 -15.13 -14.23 -4.45
CA TYR A 133 -13.81 -14.79 -4.74
C TYR A 133 -13.16 -15.43 -3.49
N TRP A 134 -13.60 -15.07 -2.28
CA TRP A 134 -13.11 -15.63 -1.02
C TRP A 134 -13.30 -17.15 -0.94
N MET A 135 -14.29 -17.69 -1.66
CA MET A 135 -14.57 -19.12 -1.73
C MET A 135 -13.64 -19.86 -2.70
N LYS A 136 -13.13 -19.17 -3.74
CA LYS A 136 -12.47 -19.81 -4.90
C LYS A 136 -11.04 -19.34 -5.17
N GLN A 137 -10.62 -18.24 -4.55
CA GLN A 137 -9.35 -17.55 -4.78
C GLN A 137 -8.72 -17.08 -3.46
N GLY A 138 -8.74 -17.94 -2.44
CA GLY A 138 -8.31 -17.61 -1.07
C GLY A 138 -6.87 -17.12 -0.95
N ALA A 139 -5.94 -17.60 -1.78
CA ALA A 139 -4.55 -17.13 -1.77
C ALA A 139 -4.43 -15.64 -2.14
N ILE A 140 -5.16 -15.20 -3.17
CA ILE A 140 -5.19 -13.79 -3.60
C ILE A 140 -5.81 -12.95 -2.46
N GLN A 141 -6.81 -13.46 -1.76
CA GLN A 141 -7.35 -12.80 -0.57
C GLN A 141 -6.41 -12.70 0.60
N GLY A 142 -5.61 -13.73 0.85
CA GLY A 142 -4.58 -13.69 1.86
C GLY A 142 -3.60 -12.54 1.65
N VAL A 143 -3.23 -12.28 0.39
CA VAL A 143 -2.37 -11.15 0.02
C VAL A 143 -3.05 -9.82 0.32
N HIS A 144 -4.29 -9.61 -0.13
CA HIS A 144 -5.02 -8.36 0.12
C HIS A 144 -5.21 -8.07 1.62
N LEU A 145 -5.55 -9.09 2.42
CA LEU A 145 -5.69 -8.94 3.86
C LEU A 145 -4.34 -8.61 4.53
N SER A 146 -3.27 -9.27 4.11
CA SER A 146 -1.92 -9.01 4.60
C SER A 146 -1.47 -7.58 4.30
N LEU A 147 -1.83 -7.05 3.13
CA LEU A 147 -1.52 -5.67 2.74
C LEU A 147 -2.37 -4.65 3.51
N VAL A 148 -3.61 -4.96 3.88
CA VAL A 148 -4.39 -4.13 4.82
C VAL A 148 -3.69 -4.06 6.19
N ILE A 149 -3.28 -5.20 6.75
CA ILE A 149 -2.59 -5.26 8.05
C ILE A 149 -1.28 -4.46 8.00
N LEU A 150 -0.48 -4.66 6.94
CA LEU A 150 0.76 -3.92 6.71
C LEU A 150 0.51 -2.41 6.61
N SER A 151 -0.57 -1.99 5.94
CA SER A 151 -0.95 -0.58 5.82
C SER A 151 -1.27 0.04 7.17
N LEU A 152 -2.04 -0.66 8.01
CA LEU A 152 -2.40 -0.20 9.35
C LEU A 152 -1.18 -0.10 10.27
N ALA A 153 -0.28 -1.09 10.22
CA ALA A 153 0.97 -1.06 10.96
C ALA A 153 1.87 0.10 10.50
N ALA A 154 1.99 0.33 9.18
CA ALA A 154 2.73 1.45 8.63
C ALA A 154 2.14 2.81 9.05
N LEU A 155 0.80 2.96 8.98
CA LEU A 155 0.11 4.17 9.44
C LEU A 155 0.40 4.44 10.92
N HIS A 156 0.36 3.40 11.76
CA HIS A 156 0.72 3.53 13.16
C HIS A 156 2.15 4.05 13.33
N ILE A 157 3.14 3.44 12.66
CA ILE A 157 4.56 3.84 12.73
C ILE A 157 4.78 5.27 12.24
N ILE A 158 4.11 5.70 11.18
CA ILE A 158 4.22 7.07 10.64
C ILE A 158 3.73 8.10 11.67
N ASN A 159 2.68 7.79 12.42
CA ASN A 159 2.07 8.71 13.39
C ASN A 159 2.62 8.62 14.81
N LEU A 160 3.51 7.66 15.10
CA LEU A 160 4.22 7.65 16.38
C LEU A 160 5.08 8.92 16.53
N PRO A 161 5.18 9.49 17.75
CA PRO A 161 6.10 10.58 18.02
C PRO A 161 7.52 10.21 17.60
N ALA A 162 8.19 11.07 16.84
CA ALA A 162 9.62 10.92 16.59
C ALA A 162 10.36 11.47 17.81
N GLY A 163 11.10 10.61 18.52
CA GLY A 163 11.88 11.02 19.68
C GLY A 163 13.04 11.95 19.32
N GLU A 164 13.71 12.45 20.36
CA GLU A 164 14.77 13.45 20.28
C GLU A 164 15.95 13.03 19.36
N PRO A 165 16.59 13.98 18.66
CA PRO A 165 17.77 13.68 17.85
C PRO A 165 18.90 13.09 18.69
N LEU A 166 19.58 12.08 18.15
CA LEU A 166 20.86 11.64 18.67
C LEU A 166 21.88 12.76 18.44
N ARG A 167 22.24 13.48 19.51
CA ARG A 167 23.33 14.46 19.49
C ARG A 167 24.67 13.71 19.43
N LEU A 168 25.03 13.23 18.25
CA LEU A 168 26.40 12.83 17.94
C LEU A 168 27.26 14.09 18.15
N PHE A 169 28.16 14.05 19.14
CA PHE A 169 29.01 15.15 19.61
C PHE A 169 28.33 16.21 20.49
N ARG A 170 28.02 15.83 21.74
CA ARG A 170 28.15 16.80 22.83
C ARG A 170 29.65 17.04 23.01
N LYS A 171 30.20 18.12 22.44
CA LYS A 171 31.49 18.65 22.93
C LYS A 171 31.31 18.78 24.44
N SER A 172 32.07 18.02 25.22
CA SER A 172 32.11 18.13 26.67
C SER A 172 32.24 19.61 26.99
N ALA A 173 31.22 20.20 27.63
CA ALA A 173 31.34 21.55 28.11
C ALA A 173 32.53 21.53 29.08
N ALA A 174 33.58 22.28 28.74
CA ALA A 174 34.69 22.50 29.64
C ALA A 174 34.11 22.94 30.98
N VAL A 175 34.44 22.18 32.03
CA VAL A 175 34.23 22.59 33.41
C VAL A 175 34.88 23.98 33.55
N PRO A 176 34.13 25.04 33.88
CA PRO A 176 34.78 26.30 34.21
C PRO A 176 35.60 26.06 35.47
N ALA A 177 36.92 26.20 35.36
CA ALA A 177 37.79 26.32 36.50
C ALA A 177 37.61 27.73 37.07
N ALA A 178 36.94 27.82 38.22
CA ALA A 178 37.18 28.76 39.32
C ALA A 178 36.13 28.54 40.41
#